data_AF-A0A2G9H0B2-F1
#
_entry.id   AF-A0A2G9H0B2-F1
#
_cell.length_a   1.000
_cell.length_b   1.000
_cell.length_c   1.000
_cell.angle_alpha   90.00
_cell.angle_beta   90.00
_cell.angle_gamma   90.00
#
_symmetry.space_group_name_H-M   'P 1'
#
loop_
_entity.id
_entity.type
_entity.pdbx_description
1 polymer ?
#
loop_
_entity_poly.entity_id
_entity_poly.type
_entity_poly.pdbx_seq_one_letter_code
_entity_poly.pdbx_strand_id
1 'polypeptide(L)'
;MASSGGGANGNLDEQIAQLMQCKPLSELEVTVLCEKAKEILMEESNVQPVRSPVTICGDIHGQFHDLAELFRIGGKCPDTNYLFMGDYVDRGYYSIETVTLLVALKVRYPQRITILRGNHESRQITQVYGFYDECLRK
;
A
#
# COMPACT_ATOMS: atom_id res chain seq x y z
N MET A 1 5.99 12.42 -34.68
CA MET A 1 4.96 11.41 -34.41
C MET A 1 5.43 10.55 -33.24
N ALA A 2 4.57 10.44 -32.23
CA ALA A 2 4.61 9.55 -31.04
C ALA A 2 5.82 9.63 -30.09
N SER A 3 5.61 10.35 -28.99
CA SER A 3 6.33 10.28 -27.72
C SER A 3 6.03 8.96 -26.99
N SER A 4 7.07 8.20 -26.69
CA SER A 4 7.04 6.95 -25.91
C SER A 4 7.16 7.23 -24.40
N GLY A 5 6.02 7.45 -23.74
CA GLY A 5 5.91 7.63 -22.28
C GLY A 5 5.66 6.32 -21.50
N GLY A 6 6.40 5.25 -21.76
CA GLY A 6 6.06 3.89 -21.30
C GLY A 6 6.91 3.27 -20.18
N GLY A 7 7.82 4.01 -19.51
CA GLY A 7 8.89 3.38 -18.71
C GLY A 7 8.63 3.09 -17.23
N ALA A 8 7.68 3.77 -16.56
CA ALA A 8 7.55 3.70 -15.10
C ALA A 8 6.41 2.80 -14.59
N ASN A 9 5.34 2.64 -15.37
CA ASN A 9 4.15 1.92 -14.93
C ASN A 9 4.23 0.40 -15.15
N GLY A 10 4.99 -0.07 -16.15
CA GLY A 10 5.16 -1.50 -16.41
C GLY A 10 5.80 -2.25 -15.25
N ASN A 11 6.80 -1.62 -14.59
CA ASN A 11 7.47 -2.20 -13.43
C ASN A 11 6.55 -2.22 -12.19
N LEU A 12 5.75 -1.18 -11.97
CA LEU A 12 4.79 -1.12 -10.85
C LEU A 12 3.73 -2.22 -10.91
N ASP A 13 3.20 -2.53 -12.09
CA ASP A 13 2.20 -3.59 -12.25
C ASP A 13 2.81 -4.99 -11.98
N GLU A 14 4.07 -5.21 -12.37
CA GLU A 14 4.84 -6.43 -12.03
C GLU A 14 5.14 -6.52 -10.53
N GLN A 15 5.56 -5.42 -9.91
CA GLN A 15 5.79 -5.31 -8.48
C GLN A 15 4.53 -5.61 -7.66
N ILE A 16 3.38 -5.06 -8.07
CA ILE A 16 2.08 -5.36 -7.45
C ILE A 16 1.75 -6.85 -7.62
N ALA A 17 1.96 -7.42 -8.82
CA ALA A 17 1.70 -8.84 -9.06
C ALA A 17 2.61 -9.76 -8.21
N GLN A 18 3.87 -9.37 -7.99
CA GLN A 18 4.80 -10.05 -7.10
C GLN A 18 4.35 -9.95 -5.63
N LEU A 19 3.99 -8.76 -5.18
CA LEU A 19 3.50 -8.51 -3.82
C LEU A 19 2.20 -9.25 -3.54
N MET A 20 1.28 -9.34 -4.51
CA MET A 20 0.04 -10.14 -4.43
C MET A 20 0.30 -11.64 -4.25
N GLN A 21 1.49 -12.13 -4.62
CA GLN A 21 1.94 -13.51 -4.35
C GLN A 21 2.66 -13.64 -2.99
N CYS A 22 2.61 -12.62 -2.14
CA CYS A 22 3.31 -12.56 -0.86
C CYS A 22 4.85 -12.66 -1.00
N LYS A 23 5.39 -12.14 -2.12
CA LYS A 23 6.84 -12.07 -2.36
C LYS A 23 7.34 -10.64 -2.09
N PRO A 24 8.37 -10.46 -1.24
CA PRO A 24 8.93 -9.14 -0.97
C PRO A 24 9.62 -8.58 -2.22
N LEU A 25 9.68 -7.24 -2.32
CA LEU A 25 10.49 -6.53 -3.31
C LEU A 25 11.93 -6.37 -2.81
N SER A 26 12.86 -6.05 -3.71
CA SER A 26 14.22 -5.70 -3.30
C SER A 26 14.26 -4.35 -2.57
N GLU A 27 15.27 -4.15 -1.71
CA GLU A 27 15.45 -2.89 -0.95
C GLU A 27 15.45 -1.65 -1.86
N LEU A 28 16.09 -1.74 -3.03
CA LEU A 28 16.14 -0.65 -4.01
C LEU A 28 14.74 -0.31 -4.53
N GLU A 29 13.94 -1.33 -4.85
CA GLU A 29 12.57 -1.15 -5.35
C GLU A 29 11.67 -0.56 -4.28
N VAL A 30 11.76 -1.04 -3.04
CA VAL A 30 11.01 -0.48 -1.90
C VAL A 30 11.40 0.98 -1.68
N THR A 31 12.69 1.31 -1.75
CA THR A 31 13.17 2.69 -1.60
C THR A 31 12.58 3.61 -2.66
N VAL A 32 12.63 3.20 -3.93
CA VAL A 32 12.04 3.96 -5.04
C VAL A 32 10.53 4.12 -4.88
N LEU A 33 9.85 3.07 -4.42
CA LEU A 33 8.41 3.08 -4.18
C LEU A 33 8.02 4.07 -3.07
N CYS A 34 8.77 4.07 -1.97
CA CYS A 34 8.56 4.96 -0.84
C CYS A 34 8.77 6.43 -1.22
N GLU A 35 9.80 6.76 -2.01
CA GLU A 35 10.00 8.13 -2.48
C GLU A 35 8.83 8.61 -3.36
N LYS A 36 8.35 7.78 -4.29
CA LYS A 36 7.16 8.11 -5.11
C LYS A 36 5.90 8.29 -4.26
N ALA A 37 5.71 7.41 -3.28
CA ALA A 37 4.55 7.50 -2.38
C ALA A 37 4.60 8.78 -1.54
N LYS A 38 5.79 9.16 -1.07
CA LYS A 38 6.02 10.39 -0.31
C LYS A 38 5.68 11.63 -1.14
N GLU A 39 6.08 11.69 -2.40
CA GLU A 39 5.70 12.79 -3.31
C GLU A 39 4.18 12.93 -3.40
N ILE A 40 3.47 11.82 -3.63
CA ILE A 40 2.01 11.80 -3.73
C ILE A 40 1.35 12.24 -2.41
N LEU A 41 1.77 11.64 -1.29
CA LEU A 41 1.19 11.91 0.03
C LEU A 41 1.48 13.34 0.52
N MET A 42 2.58 13.95 0.10
CA MET A 42 2.90 15.35 0.41
C MET A 42 1.97 16.34 -0.27
N GLU A 43 1.42 16.02 -1.45
CA GLU A 43 0.44 16.85 -2.14
C GLU A 43 -0.99 16.63 -1.63
N GLU A 44 -1.23 15.54 -0.89
CA GLU A 44 -2.56 15.22 -0.36
C GLU A 44 -2.94 16.12 0.82
N SER A 45 -4.16 16.65 0.77
CA SER A 45 -4.79 17.34 1.90
C SER A 45 -5.12 16.37 3.03
N ASN A 46 -5.09 16.88 4.27
CA ASN A 46 -5.46 16.12 5.48
C ASN A 46 -6.88 15.52 5.43
N VAL A 47 -7.79 16.14 4.68
CA VAL A 47 -9.15 15.66 4.45
C VAL A 47 -9.30 15.31 2.98
N GLN A 48 -9.39 14.02 2.67
CA GLN A 48 -9.53 13.52 1.31
C GLN A 48 -11.02 13.27 0.97
N PRO A 49 -11.58 13.91 -0.06
CA PRO A 49 -12.92 13.61 -0.53
C PRO A 49 -12.93 12.28 -1.29
N VAL A 50 -13.69 11.30 -0.81
CA VAL A 50 -13.80 9.97 -1.43
C VAL A 50 -15.10 9.87 -2.23
N ARG A 51 -15.02 9.38 -3.48
CA ARG A 51 -16.18 9.21 -4.36
C ARG A 51 -16.81 7.83 -4.19
N SER A 52 -18.13 7.78 -4.09
CA SER A 52 -18.89 6.53 -4.12
C SER A 52 -18.99 5.96 -5.55
N PRO A 53 -19.14 4.62 -5.72
CA PRO A 53 -19.07 3.58 -4.68
C PRO A 53 -17.64 3.38 -4.15
N VAL A 54 -17.50 3.09 -2.85
CA VAL A 54 -16.20 2.85 -2.20
C VAL A 54 -16.31 1.65 -1.25
N THR A 55 -15.28 0.82 -1.27
CA THR A 55 -15.09 -0.27 -0.30
C THR A 55 -14.23 0.25 0.85
N ILE A 56 -14.81 0.26 2.06
CA ILE A 56 -14.13 0.71 3.27
C ILE A 56 -13.51 -0.50 3.97
N CYS A 57 -12.20 -0.43 4.23
CA CYS A 57 -11.42 -1.47 4.88
C CYS A 57 -10.96 -0.95 6.24
N GLY A 58 -11.26 -1.72 7.29
CA GLY A 58 -10.76 -1.47 8.65
C GLY A 58 -9.38 -2.08 8.86
N ASP A 59 -9.08 -2.37 10.13
CA ASP A 59 -7.77 -2.84 10.61
C ASP A 59 -7.35 -4.16 9.92
N ILE A 60 -6.10 -4.21 9.44
CA ILE A 60 -5.54 -5.39 8.76
C ILE A 60 -4.64 -6.21 9.69
N HIS A 61 -3.86 -5.56 10.56
CA HIS A 61 -2.93 -6.22 11.49
C HIS A 61 -1.99 -7.27 10.84
N GLY A 62 -1.44 -6.95 9.66
CA GLY A 62 -0.53 -7.85 8.93
C GLY A 62 -1.15 -9.16 8.43
N GLN A 63 -2.48 -9.26 8.34
CA GLN A 63 -3.19 -10.41 7.77
C GLN A 63 -3.27 -10.31 6.24
N PHE A 64 -2.15 -10.64 5.57
CA PHE A 64 -2.04 -10.55 4.10
C PHE A 64 -3.11 -11.37 3.35
N HIS A 65 -3.44 -12.57 3.83
CA HIS A 65 -4.45 -13.42 3.19
C HIS A 65 -5.85 -12.79 3.18
N ASP A 66 -6.22 -12.12 4.26
CA ASP A 66 -7.51 -11.42 4.35
C ASP A 66 -7.52 -10.20 3.44
N LEU A 67 -6.40 -9.49 3.29
CA LEU A 67 -6.27 -8.41 2.32
C LEU A 67 -6.43 -8.91 0.87
N ALA A 68 -5.79 -10.04 0.52
CA ALA A 68 -5.93 -10.63 -0.81
C ALA A 68 -7.37 -11.06 -1.10
N GLU A 69 -8.06 -11.63 -0.10
CA GLU A 69 -9.46 -12.00 -0.20
C GLU A 69 -10.38 -10.77 -0.30
N LEU A 70 -10.07 -9.70 0.42
CA LEU A 70 -10.78 -8.43 0.34
C LEU A 70 -10.74 -7.87 -1.09
N PHE A 71 -9.58 -7.88 -1.74
CA PHE A 71 -9.48 -7.48 -3.15
C PHE A 71 -10.21 -8.44 -4.10
N ARG A 72 -10.31 -9.73 -3.75
CA ARG A 72 -11.05 -10.73 -4.54
C ARG A 72 -12.56 -10.50 -4.47
N ILE A 73 -13.09 -10.16 -3.29
CA ILE A 73 -14.52 -9.92 -3.04
C ILE A 73 -14.93 -8.51 -3.46
N GLY A 74 -14.15 -7.50 -3.06
CA GLY A 74 -14.43 -6.08 -3.34
C GLY A 74 -14.22 -5.69 -4.80
N GLY A 75 -13.45 -6.47 -5.56
CA GLY A 75 -13.15 -6.22 -6.97
C GLY A 75 -11.78 -5.56 -7.16
N LYS A 76 -11.17 -5.78 -8.32
CA LYS A 76 -9.82 -5.25 -8.60
C LYS A 76 -9.87 -3.75 -8.90
N CYS A 77 -8.84 -3.02 -8.48
CA CYS A 77 -8.58 -1.69 -9.04
C CYS A 77 -8.29 -1.82 -10.54
N PRO A 78 -8.74 -0.88 -11.39
CA PRO A 78 -9.26 0.46 -11.07
C PRO A 78 -10.80 0.59 -10.94
N ASP A 79 -11.54 -0.50 -11.09
CA ASP A 79 -13.02 -0.44 -11.17
C ASP A 79 -13.68 -0.11 -9.83
N THR A 80 -12.98 -0.37 -8.72
CA THR A 80 -13.46 -0.13 -7.35
C THR A 80 -12.56 0.87 -6.63
N ASN A 81 -13.18 1.81 -5.89
CA ASN A 81 -12.47 2.72 -5.00
C ASN A 81 -12.30 2.04 -3.64
N TYR A 82 -11.15 2.24 -3.00
CA TYR A 82 -10.84 1.67 -1.69
C TYR A 82 -10.46 2.77 -0.71
N LEU A 83 -11.04 2.70 0.49
CA LEU A 83 -10.68 3.53 1.62
C LEU A 83 -10.17 2.63 2.74
N PHE A 84 -8.90 2.76 3.07
CA PHE A 84 -8.29 2.07 4.19
C PHE A 84 -8.19 3.00 5.40
N MET A 85 -8.66 2.54 6.57
CA MET A 85 -8.82 3.38 7.75
C MET A 85 -7.60 3.43 8.70
N GLY A 86 -6.56 2.64 8.45
CA GLY A 86 -5.35 2.59 9.29
C GLY A 86 -5.09 1.19 9.87
N ASP A 87 -4.14 1.11 10.81
CA ASP A 87 -3.75 -0.11 11.54
C ASP A 87 -3.34 -1.27 10.61
N TYR A 88 -2.41 -0.94 9.71
CA TYR A 88 -1.83 -1.88 8.75
C TYR A 88 -0.81 -2.82 9.40
N VAL A 89 -0.15 -2.33 10.45
CA VAL A 89 0.97 -2.98 11.13
C VAL A 89 0.55 -3.51 12.51
N ASP A 90 1.39 -4.38 13.06
CA ASP A 90 1.28 -5.11 14.33
C ASP A 90 0.50 -6.43 14.29
N ARG A 91 0.98 -7.38 15.10
CA ARG A 91 0.49 -8.75 15.34
C ARG A 91 0.70 -9.78 14.21
N GLY A 92 0.76 -9.36 12.94
CA GLY A 92 0.98 -10.26 11.80
C GLY A 92 2.45 -10.43 11.39
N TYR A 93 2.82 -11.61 10.89
CA TYR A 93 4.18 -11.94 10.37
C TYR A 93 4.45 -11.41 8.94
N TYR A 94 3.46 -10.78 8.30
CA TYR A 94 3.51 -10.30 6.91
C TYR A 94 3.21 -8.79 6.81
N SER A 95 3.68 -8.03 7.80
CA SER A 95 3.39 -6.59 7.88
C SER A 95 4.11 -5.82 6.77
N ILE A 96 5.35 -6.21 6.44
CA ILE A 96 6.12 -5.59 5.35
C ILE A 96 5.43 -5.77 4.00
N GLU A 97 5.02 -6.99 3.67
CA GLU A 97 4.34 -7.31 2.42
C GLU A 97 3.02 -6.55 2.29
N THR A 98 2.25 -6.48 3.38
CA THR A 98 0.99 -5.75 3.45
C THR A 98 1.18 -4.26 3.19
N VAL A 99 2.10 -3.62 3.91
CA VAL A 99 2.36 -2.17 3.76
C VAL A 99 2.92 -1.87 2.37
N THR A 100 3.87 -2.68 1.89
CA THR A 100 4.50 -2.45 0.58
C THR A 100 3.47 -2.58 -0.55
N LEU A 101 2.54 -3.54 -0.47
CA LEU A 101 1.45 -3.70 -1.41
C LEU A 101 0.50 -2.49 -1.40
N LEU A 102 0.11 -2.00 -0.22
CA LEU A 102 -0.76 -0.83 -0.10
C LEU A 102 -0.11 0.43 -0.69
N VAL A 103 1.16 0.65 -0.38
CA VAL A 103 1.95 1.76 -0.93
C VAL A 103 2.04 1.65 -2.45
N ALA A 104 2.29 0.45 -2.99
CA ALA A 104 2.35 0.23 -4.44
C ALA A 104 1.01 0.53 -5.13
N LEU A 105 -0.10 0.06 -4.54
CA LEU A 105 -1.44 0.35 -5.03
C LEU A 105 -1.77 1.85 -4.95
N LYS A 106 -1.33 2.54 -3.89
CA LYS A 106 -1.49 3.99 -3.75
C LYS A 106 -0.72 4.75 -4.82
N VAL A 107 0.52 4.38 -5.09
CA VAL A 107 1.34 4.99 -6.15
C VAL A 107 0.73 4.74 -7.53
N ARG A 108 0.20 3.54 -7.76
CA ARG A 108 -0.40 3.14 -9.03
C ARG A 108 -1.77 3.75 -9.29
N TYR A 109 -2.57 3.90 -8.24
CA TYR A 109 -3.95 4.39 -8.30
C TYR A 109 -4.23 5.45 -7.22
N PRO A 110 -3.54 6.61 -7.25
CA PRO A 110 -3.61 7.61 -6.17
C PRO A 110 -5.00 8.20 -5.97
N GLN A 111 -5.79 8.25 -7.05
CA GLN A 111 -7.18 8.77 -7.04
C GLN A 111 -8.23 7.71 -6.65
N ARG A 112 -7.87 6.42 -6.56
CA ARG A 112 -8.81 5.31 -6.28
C ARG A 112 -8.54 4.67 -4.92
N ILE A 113 -7.28 4.63 -4.50
CA ILE A 113 -6.84 4.09 -3.23
C ILE A 113 -6.60 5.27 -2.29
N THR A 114 -7.41 5.39 -1.25
CA THR A 114 -7.22 6.35 -0.16
C THR A 114 -6.74 5.57 1.07
N ILE A 115 -5.60 5.97 1.60
CA ILE A 115 -4.99 5.37 2.79
C ILE A 115 -5.03 6.43 3.88
N LEU A 116 -5.74 6.17 4.96
CA LEU A 116 -5.71 7.00 6.15
C LEU A 116 -4.62 6.50 7.10
N ARG A 117 -4.11 7.44 7.90
CA ARG A 117 -3.13 7.17 8.94
C ARG A 117 -3.86 6.72 10.20
N GLY A 118 -3.62 5.50 10.65
CA GLY A 118 -4.01 5.01 11.97
C GLY A 118 -3.00 5.43 13.04
N ASN A 119 -3.27 5.01 14.27
CA ASN A 119 -2.39 5.27 15.41
C ASN A 119 -1.07 4.47 15.32
N HIS A 120 -1.08 3.32 14.64
CA HIS A 120 0.09 2.44 14.51
C HIS A 120 1.13 2.92 13.49
N GLU A 121 0.79 3.86 12.60
CA GLU A 121 1.70 4.46 11.61
C GLU A 121 2.49 5.68 12.16
N SER A 122 2.73 5.71 13.47
CA SER A 122 3.63 6.67 14.12
C SER A 122 4.99 6.05 14.38
N ARG A 123 6.07 6.86 14.22
CA ARG A 123 7.46 6.47 14.47
C ARG A 123 7.68 5.92 15.89
N GLN A 124 6.82 6.32 16.83
CA GLN A 124 6.81 5.80 18.21
C GLN A 124 6.24 4.38 18.34
N ILE A 125 5.35 3.93 17.44
CA ILE A 125 4.74 2.60 17.51
C ILE A 125 5.50 1.60 16.63
N THR A 126 5.95 1.99 15.44
CA THR A 126 6.72 1.12 14.53
C THR A 126 8.09 0.69 15.08
N GLN A 127 8.67 1.46 16.01
CA GLN A 127 9.88 1.08 16.77
C GLN A 127 9.60 0.14 17.94
N VAL A 128 8.38 0.14 18.48
CA VAL A 128 8.03 -0.60 19.71
C VAL A 128 7.39 -1.96 19.39
N TYR A 129 6.74 -2.11 18.23
CA TYR A 129 5.94 -3.30 17.91
C TYR A 129 6.49 -4.17 16.77
N GLY A 130 7.77 -4.05 16.44
CA GLY A 130 8.49 -5.08 15.68
C GLY A 130 8.52 -4.93 14.16
N PHE A 131 7.87 -3.90 13.57
CA PHE A 131 8.03 -3.58 12.14
C PHE A 131 9.48 -3.21 11.79
N TYR A 132 10.16 -2.46 12.67
CA TYR A 132 11.58 -2.14 12.51
C TYR A 132 12.48 -3.40 12.59
N ASP A 133 12.17 -4.33 13.50
CA ASP A 133 12.90 -5.61 13.62
C ASP A 133 12.61 -6.58 12.46
N GLU A 134 11.44 -6.47 11.83
CA GLU A 134 11.10 -7.22 10.62
C GLU A 134 11.88 -6.66 9.43
N CYS A 135 11.96 -5.33 9.26
CA CYS A 135 12.75 -4.68 8.20
C CYS A 135 14.26 -4.88 8.37
N LEU A 136 14.74 -5.12 9.60
CA LEU A 136 16.13 -5.46 9.85
C LEU A 136 16.44 -6.95 9.62
N ARG A 137 15.43 -7.82 9.64
CA ARG A 137 15.58 -9.28 9.45
C ARG A 137 15.41 -9.73 8.00
N LYS A 138 14.61 -9.02 7.21
CA LYS A 138 14.37 -9.28 5.79
C LYS A 138 15.13 -8.28 4.93
#